data_AF-M6KS33-F1
#
_entry.id   AF-M6KS33-F1
#
_cell.length_a   1.000
_cell.length_b   1.000
_cell.length_c   1.000
_cell.angle_alpha   90.00
_cell.angle_beta   90.00
_cell.angle_gamma   90.00
#
_symmetry.space_group_name_H-M   'P 1'
#
loop_
_entity.id
_entity.type
_entity.pdbx_description
1 polymer ?
#
loop_
_entity_poly.entity_id
_entity_poly.type
_entity_poly.pdbx_seq_one_letter_code
_entity_poly.pdbx_strand_id
1 'polypeptide(L)'
;MQELDSVRIHFNESNLAFLNLLLGLIMYGIALELRFEDFKLLVDKPRSSITGILSQFILFPFATYLLLWILNPSPGIALGMLLVAACPGGNISNFVTLLAKGNTALSISLTAFSSALAIVITPFNFSSGEIYILLYKIR
;
A
#
# COMPACT_ATOMS: atom_id res chain seq x y z
N MET A 1 15.41 19.09 10.27
CA MET A 1 14.80 17.84 9.75
C MET A 1 15.69 17.07 8.76
N GLN A 2 16.82 17.63 8.27
CA GLN A 2 17.78 16.90 7.41
C GLN A 2 18.61 15.83 8.14
N GLU A 3 18.75 15.92 9.46
CA GLU A 3 19.49 14.96 10.31
C GLU A 3 19.00 13.50 10.12
N LEU A 4 17.70 13.28 9.89
CA LEU A 4 17.14 11.94 9.73
C LEU A 4 17.54 11.30 8.39
N ASP A 5 17.67 12.09 7.33
CA ASP A 5 18.04 11.58 6.01
C ASP A 5 19.56 11.25 5.94
N SER A 6 20.36 11.79 6.86
CA SER A 6 21.78 11.44 7.03
C SER A 6 22.03 10.16 7.81
N VAL A 7 21.03 9.64 8.53
CA VAL A 7 21.16 8.37 9.26
C VAL A 7 21.20 7.22 8.25
N ARG A 8 22.36 6.58 8.11
CA ARG A 8 22.53 5.37 7.31
C ARG A 8 22.23 4.15 8.17
N ILE A 9 21.15 3.45 7.88
CA ILE A 9 20.87 2.15 8.51
C ILE A 9 21.68 1.10 7.74
N HIS A 10 22.70 0.54 8.40
CA HIS A 10 23.50 -0.55 7.84
C HIS A 10 22.77 -1.88 8.06
N PHE A 11 22.06 -2.35 7.04
CA PHE A 11 21.49 -3.69 7.06
C PHE A 11 22.57 -4.72 6.71
N ASN A 12 22.76 -5.70 7.58
CA ASN A 12 23.58 -6.87 7.27
C ASN A 12 22.87 -7.70 6.16
N GLU A 13 23.62 -8.22 5.18
CA GLU A 13 23.05 -9.04 4.11
C GLU A 13 22.25 -10.24 4.64
N SER A 14 22.72 -10.86 5.73
CA SER A 14 22.00 -11.95 6.39
C SER A 14 20.62 -11.50 6.91
N ASN A 15 20.51 -10.28 7.41
CA ASN A 15 19.24 -9.74 7.90
C ASN A 15 18.29 -9.41 6.74
N LEU A 16 18.80 -8.90 5.62
CA LEU A 16 18.00 -8.65 4.41
C LEU A 16 17.46 -9.95 3.82
N ALA A 17 18.30 -10.99 3.75
CA ALA A 17 17.87 -12.31 3.29
C ALA A 17 16.76 -12.88 4.18
N PHE A 18 16.91 -12.77 5.49
CA PHE A 18 15.89 -13.22 6.45
C PHE A 18 14.58 -12.43 6.32
N LEU A 19 14.66 -11.10 6.15
CA LEU A 19 13.48 -10.25 5.98
C LEU A 19 12.73 -10.57 4.68
N ASN A 20 13.47 -10.75 3.58
CA ASN A 20 12.88 -11.13 2.30
C ASN A 20 12.22 -12.51 2.34
N LEU A 21 12.85 -13.47 3.02
CA LEU A 21 12.27 -14.80 3.26
C LEU A 21 10.96 -14.68 4.05
N LEU A 22 10.97 -13.92 5.14
CA LEU A 22 9.80 -13.72 5.99
C LEU A 22 8.66 -13.03 5.21
N LEU A 23 8.98 -11.97 4.46
CA LEU A 23 8.01 -11.28 3.62
C LEU A 23 7.44 -12.21 2.54
N GLY A 24 8.29 -13.04 1.93
CA GLY A 24 7.87 -14.07 0.98
C GLY A 24 6.90 -15.08 1.61
N LEU A 25 7.16 -15.52 2.84
CA LEU A 25 6.27 -16.41 3.59
C LEU A 25 4.94 -15.74 3.91
N ILE A 26 4.94 -14.46 4.32
CA ILE A 26 3.71 -13.69 4.56
C ILE A 26 2.89 -13.56 3.27
N MET A 27 3.53 -13.20 2.16
CA MET A 27 2.85 -13.10 0.85
C MET A 27 2.33 -14.45 0.37
N TYR A 28 3.06 -15.54 0.63
CA TYR A 28 2.58 -16.89 0.36
C TYR A 28 1.34 -17.25 1.20
N GLY A 29 1.33 -16.87 2.48
CA GLY A 29 0.16 -17.02 3.35
C GLY A 29 -1.07 -16.29 2.78
N ILE A 30 -0.91 -15.05 2.34
CA ILE A 30 -1.97 -14.28 1.66
C ILE A 30 -2.42 -15.02 0.39
N ALA A 31 -1.48 -15.55 -0.41
CA ALA A 31 -1.81 -16.27 -1.64
C ALA A 31 -2.64 -17.54 -1.41
N LEU A 32 -2.43 -18.24 -0.29
CA LEU A 32 -3.23 -19.43 0.09
C LEU A 32 -4.67 -19.09 0.50
N GLU A 33 -4.92 -17.86 0.94
CA GLU A 33 -6.27 -17.40 1.31
C GLU A 33 -7.11 -16.96 0.10
N LEU A 34 -6.47 -16.70 -1.05
CA LEU A 34 -7.13 -16.26 -2.29
C LEU A 34 -8.01 -17.37 -2.87
N ARG A 35 -9.30 -17.10 -3.03
CA ARG A 35 -10.23 -17.97 -3.76
C ARG A 35 -10.69 -17.31 -5.03
N PHE A 36 -10.91 -18.09 -6.09
CA PHE A 36 -11.50 -17.58 -7.34
C PHE A 36 -12.88 -16.93 -7.12
N GLU A 37 -13.61 -17.39 -6.12
CA GLU A 37 -14.91 -16.86 -5.70
C GLU A 37 -14.82 -15.40 -5.22
N ASP A 38 -13.70 -15.00 -4.62
CA ASP A 38 -13.48 -13.63 -4.14
C ASP A 38 -13.46 -12.63 -5.31
N PHE A 39 -12.86 -13.03 -6.43
CA PHE A 39 -12.85 -12.20 -7.64
C PHE A 39 -14.24 -12.08 -8.27
N LYS A 40 -15.05 -13.13 -8.19
CA LYS A 40 -16.44 -13.10 -8.67
C LYS A 40 -17.30 -12.14 -7.86
N LEU A 41 -17.13 -12.11 -6.53
CA LEU A 41 -17.88 -11.23 -5.64
C LEU A 41 -17.71 -9.74 -6.00
N LEU A 42 -16.52 -9.36 -6.50
CA LEU A 42 -16.26 -7.98 -6.93
C LEU A 42 -17.09 -7.56 -8.14
N VAL A 43 -17.31 -8.49 -9.08
CA VAL A 43 -18.15 -8.28 -10.26
C VAL A 43 -19.62 -8.22 -9.87
N ASP A 44 -20.04 -9.04 -8.90
CA ASP A 44 -21.43 -9.06 -8.40
C ASP A 44 -21.79 -7.79 -7.60
N LYS A 45 -20.80 -7.11 -6.99
CA LYS A 45 -21.00 -5.87 -6.21
C LYS A 45 -20.18 -4.69 -6.75
N PRO A 46 -20.41 -4.27 -8.01
CA PRO A 46 -19.50 -3.38 -8.72
C PRO A 46 -19.38 -2.00 -8.07
N ARG A 47 -20.48 -1.46 -7.51
CA ARG A 47 -20.46 -0.14 -6.86
C ARG A 47 -19.48 -0.11 -5.69
N SER A 48 -19.59 -1.09 -4.78
CA SER A 48 -18.75 -1.16 -3.58
C SER A 48 -17.30 -1.50 -3.93
N SER A 49 -17.08 -2.39 -4.90
CA SER A 49 -15.75 -2.74 -5.42
C SER A 49 -15.02 -1.54 -5.99
N ILE A 50 -15.68 -0.79 -6.89
CA ILE A 50 -15.11 0.40 -7.54
C ILE A 50 -14.77 1.45 -6.47
N THR A 51 -15.68 1.73 -5.54
CA THR A 51 -15.38 2.68 -4.46
C THR A 51 -14.19 2.23 -3.61
N GLY A 52 -14.08 0.93 -3.31
CA GLY A 52 -12.94 0.39 -2.55
C GLY A 52 -11.61 0.59 -3.29
N ILE A 53 -11.55 0.17 -4.56
CA ILE A 53 -10.35 0.26 -5.41
C ILE A 53 -9.93 1.73 -5.62
N LEU A 54 -10.88 2.61 -5.96
CA LEU A 54 -10.60 4.04 -6.14
C LEU A 54 -10.14 4.68 -4.84
N SER A 55 -10.73 4.30 -3.70
CA SER A 55 -10.31 4.83 -2.42
C SER A 55 -8.87 4.42 -2.05
N GLN A 56 -8.51 3.16 -2.29
CA GLN A 56 -7.20 2.61 -1.98
C GLN A 56 -6.11 3.20 -2.87
N PHE A 57 -6.33 3.23 -4.20
CA PHE A 57 -5.25 3.52 -5.14
C PHE A 57 -5.27 4.95 -5.69
N ILE A 58 -6.31 5.73 -5.45
CA ILE A 58 -6.38 7.13 -5.90
C ILE A 58 -6.54 8.06 -4.71
N LEU A 59 -7.62 7.90 -3.95
CA LEU A 59 -7.95 8.84 -2.87
C LEU A 59 -6.89 8.85 -1.77
N PHE A 60 -6.39 7.68 -1.35
CA PHE A 60 -5.40 7.61 -0.28
C PHE A 60 -4.02 8.14 -0.71
N PRO A 61 -3.42 7.75 -1.86
CA PRO A 61 -2.22 8.39 -2.38
C PRO A 61 -2.36 9.90 -2.56
N PHE A 62 -3.50 10.36 -3.09
CA PHE A 62 -3.77 11.78 -3.27
C PHE A 62 -3.87 12.53 -1.93
N ALA A 63 -4.54 11.96 -0.93
CA ALA A 63 -4.62 12.54 0.40
C ALA A 63 -3.22 12.63 1.04
N THR A 64 -2.40 11.59 0.89
CA THR A 64 -0.99 11.62 1.34
C THR A 64 -0.20 12.71 0.64
N TYR A 65 -0.38 12.89 -0.67
CA TYR A 65 0.25 13.98 -1.41
C TYR A 65 -0.12 15.37 -0.86
N LEU A 66 -1.42 15.61 -0.62
CA LEU A 66 -1.88 16.85 0.01
C LEU A 66 -1.25 17.05 1.39
N LEU A 67 -1.16 15.98 2.18
CA LEU A 67 -0.55 16.01 3.51
C LEU A 67 0.94 16.37 3.44
N LEU A 68 1.67 15.85 2.44
CA LEU A 68 3.08 16.20 2.22
C LEU A 68 3.29 17.67 1.84
N TRP A 69 2.33 18.26 1.11
CA TRP A 69 2.36 19.68 0.76
C TRP A 69 2.12 20.58 1.98
N ILE A 70 1.25 20.16 2.90
CA ILE A 70 0.97 20.90 4.14
C ILE A 70 2.11 20.75 5.15
N LEU A 71 2.55 19.52 5.43
CA LEU A 71 3.50 19.22 6.50
C LEU A 71 4.96 19.48 6.13
N ASN A 72 5.28 19.50 4.83
CA ASN A 72 6.64 19.66 4.32
C ASN A 72 7.74 18.83 5.03
N PRO A 73 7.59 17.48 5.16
CA PRO A 73 8.60 16.64 5.82
C PRO A 73 9.89 16.49 5.01
N SER A 74 10.95 15.89 5.58
CA SER A 74 12.18 15.60 4.83
C SER A 74 11.91 14.68 3.62
N PRO A 75 12.71 14.77 2.53
CA PRO A 75 12.53 13.94 1.36
C PRO A 75 12.45 12.43 1.66
N GLY A 76 13.30 11.91 2.56
CA GLY A 76 13.28 10.50 2.95
C GLY A 76 11.94 10.07 3.57
N ILE A 77 11.41 10.87 4.50
CA ILE A 77 10.10 10.61 5.12
C ILE A 77 8.98 10.72 4.09
N ALA A 78 9.04 11.73 3.21
CA ALA A 78 8.04 11.95 2.19
C ALA A 78 7.94 10.75 1.21
N LEU A 79 9.07 10.20 0.78
CA LEU A 79 9.13 8.99 -0.03
C LEU A 79 8.55 7.78 0.72
N GLY A 80 8.91 7.61 2.00
CA GLY A 80 8.34 6.54 2.83
C GLY A 80 6.82 6.61 2.94
N MET A 81 6.27 7.81 3.16
CA MET A 81 4.81 8.03 3.23
C MET A 81 4.11 7.70 1.90
N LEU A 82 4.68 8.12 0.76
CA LEU A 82 4.12 7.80 -0.56
C LEU A 82 4.18 6.30 -0.85
N LEU A 83 5.28 5.63 -0.51
CA LEU A 83 5.41 4.18 -0.70
C LEU A 83 4.33 3.44 0.08
N VAL A 84 4.13 3.79 1.36
CA VAL A 84 3.08 3.20 2.19
C VAL A 84 1.68 3.46 1.60
N ALA A 85 1.42 4.67 1.10
CA ALA A 85 0.13 5.01 0.52
C ALA A 85 -0.14 4.30 -0.82
N ALA A 86 0.91 3.99 -1.59
CA ALA A 86 0.80 3.29 -2.86
C ALA A 86 0.55 1.78 -2.71
N CYS A 87 0.90 1.20 -1.55
CA CYS A 87 0.73 -0.22 -1.28
C CYS A 87 -0.75 -0.67 -1.23
N PRO A 88 -1.04 -1.95 -1.55
CA PRO A 88 -2.37 -2.51 -1.39
C PRO A 88 -2.76 -2.65 0.09
N GLY A 89 -4.04 -2.91 0.34
CA GLY A 89 -4.54 -3.24 1.67
C GLY A 89 -3.98 -4.57 2.18
N GLY A 90 -4.02 -4.77 3.50
CA GLY A 90 -3.55 -5.99 4.16
C GLY A 90 -4.61 -6.64 5.05
N ASN A 91 -4.33 -7.86 5.52
CA ASN A 91 -5.29 -8.72 6.24
C ASN A 91 -5.82 -8.14 7.57
N ILE A 92 -5.11 -7.17 8.17
CA ILE A 92 -5.63 -6.44 9.34
C ILE A 92 -6.94 -5.70 9.02
N SER A 93 -7.10 -5.21 7.79
CA SER A 93 -8.34 -4.55 7.36
C SER A 93 -9.54 -5.50 7.37
N ASN A 94 -9.33 -6.78 7.03
CA ASN A 94 -10.37 -7.82 7.08
C ASN A 94 -10.84 -8.03 8.53
N PHE A 95 -9.88 -8.13 9.47
CA PHE A 95 -10.16 -8.27 10.89
C PHE A 95 -10.91 -7.07 11.46
N VAL A 96 -10.48 -5.84 11.13
CA VAL A 96 -11.17 -4.61 11.54
C VAL A 96 -12.58 -4.53 10.95
N THR A 97 -12.75 -4.95 9.68
CA THR A 97 -14.08 -4.98 9.03
C THR A 97 -15.03 -5.93 9.77
N LEU A 98 -14.54 -7.09 10.19
CA LEU A 98 -15.31 -8.06 10.97
C LEU A 98 -15.76 -7.46 12.30
N LEU A 99 -14.85 -6.82 13.05
CA LEU A 99 -15.16 -6.17 14.32
C LEU A 99 -16.16 -5.02 14.16
N ALA A 100 -16.06 -4.28 13.06
CA ALA A 100 -16.99 -3.20 12.70
C ALA A 100 -18.36 -3.72 12.21
N LYS A 101 -18.59 -5.05 12.17
CA LYS A 101 -19.78 -5.68 11.58
C LYS A 101 -20.01 -5.29 10.11
N GLY A 102 -18.92 -5.00 9.39
CA GLY A 102 -18.93 -4.68 7.97
C GLY A 102 -19.03 -5.93 7.10
N ASN A 103 -18.94 -5.72 5.79
CA ASN A 103 -18.93 -6.84 4.83
C ASN A 103 -17.52 -7.44 4.73
N THR A 104 -17.21 -8.41 5.59
CA THR A 104 -15.90 -9.06 5.62
C THR A 104 -15.56 -9.76 4.30
N ALA A 105 -16.54 -10.39 3.66
CA ALA A 105 -16.32 -11.04 2.36
C ALA A 105 -15.85 -10.02 1.30
N LEU A 106 -16.50 -8.86 1.21
CA LEU A 106 -16.08 -7.79 0.31
C LEU A 106 -14.67 -7.27 0.64
N SER A 107 -14.33 -7.15 1.93
CA SER A 107 -13.02 -6.68 2.39
C SER A 107 -11.89 -7.64 1.99
N ILE A 108 -12.12 -8.95 2.18
CA ILE A 108 -11.22 -10.01 1.73
C ILE A 108 -11.06 -9.95 0.21
N SER A 109 -12.16 -9.85 -0.54
CA SER A 109 -12.11 -9.75 -2.00
C SER A 109 -11.39 -8.50 -2.51
N LEU A 110 -11.56 -7.35 -1.85
CA LEU A 110 -10.83 -6.13 -2.17
C LEU A 110 -9.33 -6.27 -1.88
N THR A 111 -8.96 -6.89 -0.76
CA THR A 111 -7.55 -7.17 -0.40
C THR A 111 -6.91 -8.11 -1.43
N ALA A 112 -7.62 -9.16 -1.82
CA ALA A 112 -7.20 -10.12 -2.84
C ALA A 112 -6.90 -9.43 -4.19
N PHE A 113 -7.87 -8.66 -4.67
CA PHE A 113 -7.77 -7.99 -5.96
C PHE A 113 -6.76 -6.84 -5.95
N SER A 114 -6.71 -6.05 -4.88
CA SER A 114 -5.71 -4.99 -4.75
C SER A 114 -4.28 -5.55 -4.67
N SER A 115 -4.08 -6.70 -4.00
CA SER A 115 -2.78 -7.38 -3.98
C SER A 115 -2.34 -7.84 -5.37
N ALA A 116 -3.26 -8.36 -6.19
CA ALA A 116 -2.97 -8.69 -7.58
C ALA A 116 -2.63 -7.45 -8.43
N LEU A 117 -3.39 -6.36 -8.26
CA LEU A 117 -3.15 -5.10 -8.97
C LEU A 117 -1.87 -4.37 -8.52
N ALA A 118 -1.40 -4.61 -7.30
CA ALA A 118 -0.26 -3.93 -6.70
C ALA A 118 1.02 -4.06 -7.53
N ILE A 119 1.19 -5.16 -8.29
CA ILE A 119 2.34 -5.38 -9.18
C ILE A 119 2.51 -4.22 -10.16
N VAL A 120 1.41 -3.63 -10.64
CA VAL A 120 1.43 -2.54 -11.62
C VAL A 120 1.12 -1.19 -10.97
N ILE A 121 0.12 -1.13 -10.09
CA ILE A 121 -0.38 0.14 -9.55
C ILE A 121 0.58 0.73 -8.51
N THR A 122 1.17 -0.08 -7.64
CA THR A 122 2.10 0.41 -6.61
C THR A 122 3.31 1.14 -7.22
N PRO A 123 4.08 0.56 -8.17
CA PRO A 123 5.21 1.28 -8.76
C PRO A 123 4.76 2.51 -9.57
N PHE A 124 3.61 2.45 -10.22
CA PHE A 124 3.06 3.58 -10.97
C PHE A 124 2.72 4.77 -10.06
N ASN A 125 1.99 4.52 -8.96
CA ASN A 125 1.65 5.55 -7.97
C ASN A 125 2.89 6.10 -7.26
N PHE A 126 3.83 5.21 -6.90
CA PHE A 126 5.06 5.61 -6.23
C PHE A 126 5.94 6.50 -7.13
N SER A 127 6.18 6.09 -8.39
CA SER A 127 6.99 6.85 -9.34
C SER A 127 6.39 8.23 -9.62
N SER A 128 5.06 8.33 -9.73
CA SER A 128 4.36 9.60 -9.92
C SER A 128 4.59 10.57 -8.74
N GLY A 129 4.56 10.07 -7.50
CA GLY A 129 4.81 10.87 -6.31
C GLY A 129 6.29 11.21 -6.09
N GLU A 130 7.21 10.31 -6.46
CA GLU A 130 8.66 10.52 -6.40
C GLU A 130 9.09 11.69 -7.31
N ILE A 131 8.57 11.74 -8.54
CA ILE A 131 8.84 12.82 -9.50
C ILE A 131 8.50 14.19 -8.89
N TYR A 132 7.39 14.29 -8.16
CA TYR A 132 7.02 15.54 -7.49
C TYR A 132 8.04 15.96 -6.42
N ILE A 133 8.47 15.03 -5.57
CA ILE A 133 9.45 15.34 -4.51
C ILE A 133 10.78 15.80 -5.12
N LEU A 134 11.23 15.14 -6.18
CA LEU A 134 12.45 15.51 -6.91
C LEU A 134 12.36 16.91 -7.53
N LEU A 135 11.20 17.28 -8.09
CA LEU A 135 11.01 18.57 -8.75
C LEU A 135 10.86 19.75 -7.77
N TYR A 136 10.22 19.54 -6.61
CA TYR A 136 9.81 20.64 -5.73
C TYR A 136 10.59 20.74 -4.41
N LYS A 137 11.30 19.68 -3.98
CA LYS A 137 11.84 19.61 -2.61
C LYS A 137 13.33 19.29 -2.49
N ILE A 138 13.95 18.84 -3.58
CA ILE A 138 15.38 18.52 -3.65
C ILE A 138 16.18 19.64 -4.37
N ARG A 139 15.49 20.71 -4.83
CA ARG A 139 16.10 22.02 -5.10
C ARG A 139 16.17 22.86 -3.84
#